data_AF-A0A7V2E9B9-F1
#
_entry.id   AF-A0A7V2E9B9-F1
#
_cell.length_a   1.000
_cell.length_b   1.000
_cell.length_c   1.000
_cell.angle_alpha   90.00
_cell.angle_beta   90.00
_cell.angle_gamma   90.00
#
_symmetry.space_group_name_H-M   'P 1'
#
loop_
_entity.id
_entity.type
_entity.pdbx_description
1 polymer ?
#
loop_
_entity_poly.entity_id
_entity_poly.type
_entity_poly.pdbx_seq_one_letter_code
_entity_poly.pdbx_strand_id
1 'polypeptide(L)'
;MAMNLLPEKREQGKQNFAVEVGKQLSGEMTRRQFMKGLLAGAAAVPVSAALYYGYDKFHGEPVRAALIGCGDEGGVLVGEHNPDYLRFVAVCDIRPFNLKRIFEGEDTGPRKGLNRKYGNKARKEIEVFTDYRQMLEKRKDIQAVVIAVPLHLHARIAIDCMRAGKHVLCEKLMAWNVRQCKEMIRTARETDRVLAIGHQRHYSLLYAYAQELIRSGALGDIKHIRALWHRNNTWPKLSKDGKPELENGQPVLRDSWRPEIRDLDANDPQLRDPQFLARHGYRSLEELVRWRLYLRTGGGLMAELGSHQLDACSIFLGKVHPLAVTAIGGKYFYRDDREVEDHVFCSFEFPGANYYERDDQGQIVYEVRNGRRLPKVKDSQDIVVVTYSSINTNAFEEYGECVMGTRGTLMVLREQDALFYPEPDPNRRSSAAQSTVQVTQGAANKPAVESSASEPREQYLKQGQAVLPREVSRGYREEMEHFAYCVKMWEDRNIKPEERPWPRCHGEVAMADAIVALTANVAMRGVNGSGPRRIEFQPEWFDANDLNSLPDAHMKEWGPPFD
;
A
#
# COMPACT_ATOMS: atom_id res chain seq x y z
N MET A 1 -5.88 -20.73 -2.15
CA MET A 1 -5.05 -21.54 -3.06
C MET A 1 -3.89 -20.73 -3.67
N ALA A 2 -2.82 -20.48 -2.93
CA ALA A 2 -1.51 -20.96 -3.33
C ALA A 2 -1.36 -22.30 -2.60
N MET A 3 -1.82 -23.39 -3.24
CA MET A 3 -1.27 -24.70 -2.90
C MET A 3 0.24 -24.53 -3.00
N ASN A 4 0.99 -24.90 -1.97
CA ASN A 4 2.45 -24.81 -1.91
C ASN A 4 3.04 -25.23 -3.27
N LEU A 5 3.27 -24.25 -4.16
CA LEU A 5 3.51 -24.55 -5.57
C LEU A 5 4.85 -25.24 -5.60
N LEU A 6 4.91 -26.40 -6.26
CA LEU A 6 6.19 -27.05 -6.51
C LEU A 6 7.15 -26.00 -7.11
N PRO A 7 8.43 -25.98 -6.71
CA PRO A 7 9.39 -24.99 -7.21
C PRO A 7 9.35 -24.84 -8.73
N GLU A 8 9.15 -25.94 -9.45
CA GLU A 8 9.01 -26.00 -10.91
C GLU A 8 7.80 -25.23 -11.43
N LYS A 9 6.65 -25.31 -10.73
CA LYS A 9 5.44 -24.56 -11.09
C LYS A 9 5.59 -23.07 -10.81
N ARG A 10 6.30 -22.70 -9.75
CA ARG A 10 6.64 -21.30 -9.47
C ARG A 10 7.55 -20.75 -10.57
N GLU A 11 8.59 -21.49 -10.94
CA GLU A 11 9.51 -21.10 -12.01
C GLU A 11 8.81 -21.01 -13.38
N GLN A 12 7.96 -21.98 -13.70
CA GLN A 12 7.12 -21.94 -14.91
C GLN A 12 6.27 -20.66 -14.96
N GLY A 13 5.64 -20.28 -13.84
CA GLY A 13 4.86 -19.06 -13.72
C GLY A 13 5.69 -17.78 -13.95
N LYS A 14 6.92 -17.73 -13.39
CA LYS A 14 7.85 -16.61 -13.62
C LYS A 14 8.28 -16.49 -15.08
N GLN A 15 8.62 -17.61 -15.71
CA GLN A 15 9.01 -17.61 -17.12
C GLN A 15 7.86 -17.20 -18.03
N ASN A 16 6.63 -17.65 -17.77
CA ASN A 16 5.46 -17.24 -18.53
C ASN A 16 5.19 -15.74 -18.38
N PHE A 17 5.34 -15.20 -17.17
CA PHE A 17 5.23 -13.76 -16.92
C PHE A 17 6.28 -12.99 -17.73
N ALA A 18 7.55 -13.40 -17.66
CA ALA A 18 8.63 -12.79 -18.43
C ALA A 18 8.42 -12.89 -19.95
N VAL A 19 7.95 -14.03 -20.46
CA VAL A 19 7.61 -14.19 -21.89
C VAL A 19 6.55 -13.19 -22.30
N GLU A 20 5.48 -13.02 -21.51
CA GLU A 20 4.41 -12.08 -21.85
C GLU A 20 4.91 -10.64 -21.83
N VAL A 21 5.70 -10.26 -20.82
CA VAL A 21 6.42 -8.96 -20.80
C VAL A 21 7.29 -8.79 -22.05
N GLY A 22 8.03 -9.82 -22.48
CA GLY A 22 8.85 -9.79 -23.69
C GLY A 22 8.06 -9.61 -24.99
N LYS A 23 6.90 -10.25 -25.13
CA LYS A 23 5.98 -10.00 -26.26
C LYS A 23 5.53 -8.55 -26.32
N GLN A 24 5.39 -7.91 -25.17
CA GLN A 24 5.04 -6.49 -25.12
C GLN A 24 6.13 -5.59 -25.70
N LEU A 25 7.39 -6.00 -25.59
CA LEU A 25 8.54 -5.26 -26.14
C LEU A 25 8.62 -5.31 -27.67
N SER A 26 8.05 -6.34 -28.28
CA SER A 26 8.29 -6.72 -29.69
C SER A 26 7.13 -6.40 -30.64
N GLY A 27 5.98 -5.92 -30.15
CA GLY A 27 4.81 -5.55 -30.97
C GLY A 27 4.85 -4.11 -31.51
N GLU A 28 4.25 -3.88 -32.68
CA GLU A 28 4.16 -2.56 -33.34
C GLU A 28 3.04 -1.65 -32.79
N MET A 29 3.41 -0.37 -32.58
CA MET A 29 2.62 0.86 -32.75
C MET A 29 1.57 1.43 -31.77
N THR A 30 1.15 0.81 -30.66
CA THR A 30 0.23 1.49 -29.69
C THR A 30 0.79 1.88 -28.31
N ARG A 31 2.09 1.68 -28.05
CA ARG A 31 2.74 1.94 -26.74
C ARG A 31 3.57 3.25 -26.66
N ARG A 32 2.96 4.41 -26.90
CA ARG A 32 3.70 5.71 -26.97
C ARG A 32 4.29 6.22 -25.64
N GLN A 33 4.18 5.49 -24.53
CA GLN A 33 4.84 5.81 -23.24
C GLN A 33 5.93 4.81 -22.86
N PHE A 34 5.74 3.53 -23.18
CA PHE A 34 6.73 2.47 -22.93
C PHE A 34 8.08 2.75 -23.64
N MET A 35 8.04 3.40 -24.81
CA MET A 35 9.19 3.48 -25.73
C MET A 35 9.95 4.81 -25.76
N LYS A 36 9.58 5.84 -24.96
CA LYS A 36 10.41 7.06 -24.92
C LYS A 36 11.76 6.86 -24.21
N GLY A 37 11.90 5.82 -23.38
CA GLY A 37 13.15 5.53 -22.66
C GLY A 37 13.94 4.29 -23.15
N LEU A 38 13.27 3.31 -23.77
CA LEU A 38 13.86 1.99 -24.05
C LEU A 38 14.59 1.87 -25.40
N LEU A 39 14.34 2.75 -26.37
CA LEU A 39 14.88 2.62 -27.74
C LEU A 39 16.08 3.53 -28.07
N ALA A 40 16.58 4.33 -27.13
CA ALA A 40 17.76 5.17 -27.40
C ALA A 40 19.09 4.38 -27.42
N GLY A 41 19.09 3.08 -27.10
CA GLY A 41 20.24 2.19 -27.23
C GLY A 41 19.79 0.76 -27.46
N ALA A 42 20.37 0.07 -28.43
CA ALA A 42 20.02 -1.29 -28.86
C ALA A 42 20.28 -2.41 -27.82
N ALA A 43 20.34 -2.09 -26.52
CA ALA A 43 20.50 -3.03 -25.42
C ALA A 43 19.28 -2.97 -24.50
N ALA A 44 18.62 -4.12 -24.29
CA ALA A 44 17.56 -4.26 -23.28
C ALA A 44 18.19 -4.14 -21.88
N VAL A 45 18.12 -2.95 -21.29
CA VAL A 45 18.59 -2.65 -19.93
C VAL A 45 17.36 -2.53 -19.01
N PRO A 46 17.44 -2.96 -17.73
CA PRO A 46 16.36 -2.75 -16.77
C PRO A 46 15.97 -1.27 -16.71
N VAL A 47 14.68 -0.98 -16.91
CA VAL A 47 14.14 0.39 -16.79
C VAL A 47 14.16 0.78 -15.31
N SER A 48 14.79 1.90 -14.98
CA SER A 48 14.73 2.43 -13.62
C SER A 48 13.31 2.91 -13.31
N ALA A 49 12.90 2.82 -12.06
CA ALA A 49 11.60 3.35 -11.63
C ALA A 49 11.48 4.86 -11.92
N ALA A 50 12.56 5.62 -11.74
CA ALA A 50 12.69 7.02 -12.13
C ALA A 50 12.26 7.26 -13.59
N LEU A 51 12.82 6.50 -14.53
CA LEU A 51 12.50 6.61 -15.95
C LEU A 51 11.05 6.16 -16.25
N TYR A 52 10.60 5.05 -15.63
CA TYR A 52 9.25 4.53 -15.85
C TYR A 52 8.17 5.48 -15.33
N TYR A 53 8.39 6.08 -14.15
CA TYR A 53 7.46 7.00 -13.52
C TYR A 53 7.66 8.47 -13.90
N GLY A 54 8.71 8.76 -14.69
CA GLY A 54 8.98 10.10 -15.22
C GLY A 54 9.40 11.10 -14.16
N TYR A 55 10.15 10.66 -13.14
CA TYR A 55 10.80 11.56 -12.19
C TYR A 55 12.31 11.54 -12.39
N ASP A 56 12.94 12.70 -12.29
CA ASP A 56 14.37 12.87 -12.48
C ASP A 56 15.07 13.20 -11.17
N LYS A 57 16.37 12.88 -11.10
CA LYS A 57 17.22 13.37 -10.03
C LYS A 57 17.37 14.88 -10.17
N PHE A 58 17.19 15.63 -9.08
CA PHE A 58 17.40 17.08 -9.11
C PHE A 58 18.89 17.43 -9.14
N HIS A 59 19.21 18.52 -9.82
CA HIS A 59 20.47 19.22 -9.64
C HIS A 59 20.31 20.22 -8.49
N GLY A 60 20.96 19.97 -7.34
CA GLY A 60 20.92 20.84 -6.16
C GLY A 60 20.62 20.10 -4.87
N GLU A 61 20.20 20.85 -3.84
CA GLU A 61 19.94 20.31 -2.50
C GLU A 61 18.67 19.43 -2.45
N PRO A 62 18.69 18.30 -1.72
CA PRO A 62 17.52 17.46 -1.52
C PRO A 62 16.40 18.21 -0.77
N VAL A 63 15.17 17.71 -0.86
CA VAL A 63 14.04 18.22 -0.08
C VAL A 63 14.32 18.00 1.40
N ARG A 64 14.40 19.08 2.18
CA ARG A 64 14.55 19.00 3.64
C ARG A 64 13.22 18.60 4.26
N ALA A 65 13.19 17.42 4.85
CA ALA A 65 11.99 16.84 5.43
C ALA A 65 12.11 16.60 6.93
N ALA A 66 10.97 16.50 7.61
CA ALA A 66 10.89 15.96 8.96
C ALA A 66 10.08 14.66 8.99
N LEU A 67 10.47 13.72 9.85
CA LEU A 67 9.68 12.52 10.14
C LEU A 67 8.85 12.74 11.40
N ILE A 68 7.53 12.55 11.33
CA ILE A 68 6.63 12.57 12.48
C ILE A 68 6.10 11.14 12.67
N GLY A 69 6.49 10.49 13.77
CA GLY A 69 6.27 9.07 14.02
C GLY A 69 7.52 8.23 13.71
N CYS A 70 8.25 7.86 14.75
CA CYS A 70 9.52 7.12 14.70
C CYS A 70 9.33 5.63 15.06
N GLY A 71 8.12 5.11 14.84
CA GLY A 71 7.77 3.71 15.09
C GLY A 71 8.31 2.77 14.02
N ASP A 72 7.66 1.61 13.91
CA ASP A 72 8.06 0.55 12.98
C ASP A 72 8.07 0.98 11.51
N GLU A 73 7.04 1.71 11.09
CA GLU A 73 6.93 2.20 9.71
C GLU A 73 7.88 3.37 9.47
N GLY A 74 7.97 4.33 10.40
CA GLY A 74 8.96 5.41 10.32
C GLY A 74 10.40 4.89 10.18
N GLY A 75 10.73 3.77 10.84
CA GLY A 75 12.00 3.07 10.66
C GLY A 75 12.20 2.49 9.25
N VAL A 76 11.13 1.93 8.64
CA VAL A 76 11.16 1.43 7.25
C VAL A 76 11.39 2.60 6.29
N LEU A 77 10.64 3.69 6.45
CA LEU A 77 10.79 4.90 5.63
C LEU A 77 12.20 5.49 5.74
N VAL A 78 12.77 5.57 6.95
CA VAL A 78 14.18 5.95 7.13
C VAL A 78 15.13 4.96 6.46
N GLY A 79 14.86 3.66 6.48
CA GLY A 79 15.74 2.70 5.84
C GLY A 79 15.64 2.62 4.32
N GLU A 80 14.52 3.04 3.74
CA GLU A 80 14.28 2.96 2.29
C GLU A 80 14.43 4.31 1.58
N HIS A 81 14.35 5.45 2.28
CA HIS A 81 14.50 6.74 1.63
C HIS A 81 15.88 6.90 0.97
N ASN A 82 15.88 7.74 -0.08
CA ASN A 82 17.07 8.18 -0.79
C ASN A 82 17.46 9.61 -0.34
N PRO A 83 18.58 9.77 0.40
CA PRO A 83 19.07 11.08 0.85
C PRO A 83 19.33 12.09 -0.26
N ASP A 84 19.55 11.64 -1.50
CA ASP A 84 19.76 12.51 -2.66
C ASP A 84 18.49 13.23 -3.12
N TYR A 85 17.32 12.72 -2.74
CA TYR A 85 16.02 13.29 -3.10
C TYR A 85 15.35 13.96 -1.90
N LEU A 86 15.38 13.27 -0.74
CA LEU A 86 14.72 13.69 0.49
C LEU A 86 15.67 13.45 1.67
N ARG A 87 16.00 14.52 2.40
CA ARG A 87 16.88 14.47 3.57
C ARG A 87 16.11 14.81 4.84
N PHE A 88 16.10 13.89 5.79
CA PHE A 88 15.56 14.15 7.12
C PHE A 88 16.48 15.10 7.90
N VAL A 89 15.91 16.19 8.37
CA VAL A 89 16.60 17.23 9.16
C VAL A 89 16.00 17.39 10.55
N ALA A 90 14.84 16.78 10.80
CA ALA A 90 14.22 16.69 12.12
C ALA A 90 13.42 15.38 12.24
N VAL A 91 13.26 14.89 13.47
CA VAL A 91 12.36 13.79 13.81
C VAL A 91 11.49 14.14 15.01
N CYS A 92 10.27 13.64 15.04
CA CYS A 92 9.31 13.87 16.11
C CYS A 92 8.63 12.57 16.55
N ASP A 93 8.74 12.23 17.84
CA ASP A 93 8.01 11.12 18.47
C ASP A 93 7.98 11.34 19.98
N ILE A 94 6.87 11.00 20.64
CA ILE A 94 6.73 11.12 22.10
C ILE A 94 7.37 9.96 22.86
N ARG A 95 7.70 8.85 22.18
CA ARG A 95 8.26 7.65 22.80
C ARG A 95 9.79 7.66 22.78
N PRO A 96 10.47 7.73 23.94
CA PRO A 96 11.93 7.67 24.00
C PRO A 96 12.51 6.41 23.35
N PHE A 97 11.83 5.26 23.46
CA PHE A 97 12.27 4.03 22.79
C PHE A 97 12.32 4.18 21.26
N ASN A 98 11.29 4.78 20.66
CA ASN A 98 11.24 5.04 19.22
C ASN A 98 12.33 6.02 18.80
N LEU A 99 12.52 7.11 19.55
CA LEU A 99 13.58 8.09 19.30
C LEU A 99 14.99 7.50 19.42
N LYS A 100 15.20 6.51 20.28
CA LYS A 100 16.48 5.79 20.32
C LYS A 100 16.65 4.93 19.06
N ARG A 101 15.65 4.09 18.77
CA ARG A 101 15.70 3.12 17.68
C ARG A 101 15.77 3.75 16.29
N ILE A 102 15.13 4.90 16.06
CA ILE A 102 15.15 5.55 14.75
C ILE A 102 16.56 5.98 14.33
N PHE A 103 17.44 6.27 15.28
CA PHE A 103 18.86 6.55 15.00
C PHE A 103 19.70 5.29 14.87
N GLU A 104 19.52 4.33 15.80
CA GLU A 104 20.34 3.12 15.88
C GLU A 104 20.01 2.12 14.78
N GLY A 105 18.74 1.98 14.43
CA GLY A 105 18.24 0.98 13.48
C GLY A 105 18.21 -0.43 14.06
N GLU A 106 17.97 -1.39 13.18
CA GLU A 106 18.01 -2.82 13.41
C GLU A 106 19.13 -3.41 12.53
N ASP A 107 19.83 -4.44 13.02
CA ASP A 107 20.95 -5.06 12.29
C ASP A 107 20.52 -5.69 10.97
N THR A 108 19.30 -6.24 10.96
CA THR A 108 18.67 -6.94 9.85
C THR A 108 17.35 -6.28 9.48
N GLY A 109 16.99 -6.39 8.20
CA GLY A 109 15.71 -5.90 7.69
C GLY A 109 15.75 -4.43 7.25
N PRO A 110 14.55 -3.85 6.99
CA PRO A 110 14.44 -2.56 6.35
C PRO A 110 14.76 -1.39 7.27
N ARG A 111 14.74 -1.53 8.61
CA ARG A 111 14.84 -0.41 9.55
C ARG A 111 16.29 -0.03 9.86
N LYS A 112 17.00 0.49 8.86
CA LYS A 112 18.47 0.68 8.91
C LYS A 112 18.98 1.75 9.88
N GLY A 113 18.11 2.66 10.33
CA GLY A 113 18.45 3.75 11.25
C GLY A 113 19.16 4.95 10.59
N LEU A 114 18.99 6.13 11.19
CA LEU A 114 19.56 7.39 10.68
C LEU A 114 21.10 7.39 10.73
N ASN A 115 21.72 6.76 11.73
CA ASN A 115 23.18 6.70 11.84
C ASN A 115 23.81 5.95 10.67
N ARG A 116 23.14 4.89 10.17
CA ARG A 116 23.63 4.14 9.00
C ARG A 116 23.43 4.91 7.70
N LYS A 117 22.36 5.71 7.62
CA LYS A 117 22.00 6.49 6.42
C LYS A 117 22.81 7.76 6.25
N TYR A 118 23.08 8.47 7.34
CA TYR A 118 23.74 9.78 7.33
C TYR A 118 25.14 9.75 7.98
N GLY A 119 25.59 8.59 8.47
CA GLY A 119 26.82 8.45 9.23
C GLY A 119 26.72 9.02 10.65
N ASN A 120 27.84 9.01 11.37
CA ASN A 120 27.92 9.39 12.79
C ASN A 120 27.54 10.85 13.10
N LYS A 121 27.35 11.70 12.08
CA LYS A 121 26.92 13.09 12.24
C LYS A 121 25.40 13.24 12.38
N ALA A 122 24.62 12.19 12.07
CA ALA A 122 23.15 12.23 12.11
C ALA A 122 22.60 12.80 13.43
N ARG A 123 23.16 12.38 14.58
CA ARG A 123 22.76 12.85 15.92
C ARG A 123 23.00 14.34 16.18
N LYS A 124 23.90 14.97 15.41
CA LYS A 124 24.19 16.42 15.52
C LYS A 124 23.40 17.25 14.52
N GLU A 125 23.07 16.67 13.37
CA GLU A 125 22.42 17.38 12.25
C GLU A 125 20.90 17.21 12.22
N ILE A 126 20.36 16.15 12.84
CA ILE A 126 18.94 15.84 12.87
C ILE A 126 18.41 16.16 14.26
N GLU A 127 17.59 17.21 14.34
CA GLU A 127 17.02 17.67 15.60
C GLU A 127 15.83 16.80 16.03
N VAL A 128 15.72 16.55 17.34
CA VAL A 128 14.70 15.69 17.93
C VAL A 128 13.64 16.53 18.63
N PHE A 129 12.37 16.22 18.38
CA PHE A 129 11.21 16.84 18.99
C PHE A 129 10.27 15.79 19.60
N THR A 130 9.49 16.20 20.59
CA THR A 130 8.37 15.41 21.14
C THR A 130 7.01 16.05 20.79
N ASP A 131 6.99 17.27 20.28
CA ASP A 131 5.79 17.95 19.78
C ASP A 131 6.04 18.51 18.37
N TYR A 132 5.24 18.07 17.41
CA TYR A 132 5.39 18.50 16.00
C TYR A 132 5.07 19.99 15.83
N ARG A 133 4.26 20.59 16.71
CA ARG A 133 3.92 22.02 16.65
C ARG A 133 5.15 22.86 16.96
N GLN A 134 5.88 22.49 18.01
CA GLN A 134 7.17 23.12 18.35
C GLN A 134 8.21 22.92 17.23
N MET A 135 8.22 21.74 16.60
CA MET A 135 9.06 21.48 15.43
C MET A 135 8.74 22.45 14.28
N LEU A 136 7.47 22.62 13.93
CA LEU A 136 7.02 23.55 12.87
C LEU A 136 7.31 25.01 13.22
N GLU A 137 7.27 25.37 14.50
CA GLU A 137 7.65 26.69 15.00
C GLU A 137 9.16 26.95 14.86
N LYS A 138 9.99 26.01 15.31
CA LYS A 138 11.44 26.17 15.36
C LYS A 138 12.14 25.96 14.01
N ARG A 139 11.69 24.99 13.22
CA ARG A 139 12.36 24.54 11.99
C ARG A 139 11.65 25.02 10.73
N LYS A 140 11.77 26.33 10.48
CA LYS A 140 11.16 26.98 9.31
C LYS A 140 11.75 26.50 7.98
N ASP A 141 12.96 25.96 7.99
CA ASP A 141 13.68 25.42 6.83
C ASP A 141 13.14 24.07 6.32
N ILE A 142 12.27 23.38 7.08
CA ILE A 142 11.58 22.17 6.62
C ILE A 142 10.66 22.53 5.45
N GLN A 143 10.75 21.78 4.35
CA GLN A 143 9.90 21.92 3.16
C GLN A 143 8.74 20.91 3.18
N ALA A 144 9.02 19.69 3.61
CA ALA A 144 8.05 18.59 3.63
C ALA A 144 8.04 17.84 4.96
N VAL A 145 6.96 17.13 5.25
CA VAL A 145 6.87 16.19 6.37
C VAL A 145 6.47 14.81 5.86
N VAL A 146 7.04 13.78 6.48
CA VAL A 146 6.65 12.39 6.33
C VAL A 146 5.99 11.95 7.63
N ILE A 147 4.73 11.53 7.57
CA ILE A 147 3.89 11.22 8.73
C ILE A 147 3.67 9.70 8.80
N ALA A 148 4.11 9.08 9.90
CA ALA A 148 4.01 7.65 10.17
C ALA A 148 3.55 7.40 11.63
N VAL A 149 2.49 8.10 12.04
CA VAL A 149 1.85 7.99 13.36
C VAL A 149 0.67 6.99 13.31
N PRO A 150 0.00 6.67 14.43
CA PRO A 150 -1.24 5.90 14.39
C PRO A 150 -2.36 6.59 13.59
N LEU A 151 -3.22 5.79 12.94
CA LEU A 151 -4.24 6.21 11.98
C LEU A 151 -5.09 7.42 12.43
N HIS A 152 -5.53 7.40 13.69
CA HIS A 152 -6.39 8.44 14.26
C HIS A 152 -5.76 9.84 14.33
N LEU A 153 -4.44 9.97 14.15
CA LEU A 153 -3.71 11.24 14.17
C LEU A 153 -3.37 11.75 12.76
N HIS A 154 -3.49 10.92 11.71
CA HIS A 154 -3.06 11.26 10.34
C HIS A 154 -3.64 12.59 9.87
N ALA A 155 -4.97 12.72 9.87
CA ALA A 155 -5.63 13.90 9.33
C ALA A 155 -5.27 15.19 10.08
N ARG A 156 -5.28 15.15 11.41
CA ARG A 156 -4.99 16.34 12.21
C ARG A 156 -3.57 16.85 11.97
N ILE A 157 -2.58 15.95 12.03
CA ILE A 157 -1.18 16.32 11.85
C ILE A 157 -0.94 16.78 10.41
N ALA A 158 -1.48 16.08 9.41
CA ALA A 158 -1.34 16.46 8.00
C ALA A 158 -1.91 17.85 7.73
N ILE A 159 -3.11 18.14 8.23
CA ILE A 159 -3.76 19.46 8.07
C ILE A 159 -2.94 20.55 8.77
N ASP A 160 -2.50 20.34 10.01
CA ASP A 160 -1.68 21.31 10.74
C ASP A 160 -0.35 21.59 9.99
N CYS A 161 0.30 20.55 9.45
CA CYS A 161 1.52 20.70 8.66
C CYS A 161 1.30 21.46 7.34
N MET A 162 0.23 21.15 6.59
CA MET A 162 -0.10 21.88 5.36
C MET A 162 -0.44 23.35 5.63
N ARG A 163 -1.21 23.63 6.70
CA ARG A 163 -1.50 25.00 7.16
C ARG A 163 -0.23 25.75 7.61
N ALA A 164 0.78 25.03 8.10
CA ALA A 164 2.11 25.58 8.37
C ALA A 164 3.00 25.71 7.11
N GLY A 165 2.43 25.50 5.91
CA GLY A 165 3.10 25.65 4.62
C GLY A 165 3.99 24.47 4.23
N LYS A 166 3.79 23.28 4.80
CA LYS A 166 4.61 22.10 4.53
C LYS A 166 3.92 21.15 3.55
N HIS A 167 4.69 20.58 2.64
CA HIS A 167 4.23 19.45 1.82
C HIS A 167 4.11 18.18 2.67
N VAL A 168 3.16 17.29 2.37
CA VAL A 168 2.88 16.12 3.22
C VAL A 168 2.92 14.82 2.42
N LEU A 169 3.71 13.87 2.90
CA LEU A 169 3.56 12.44 2.65
C LEU A 169 3.05 11.78 3.94
N CYS A 170 1.84 11.22 3.93
CA CYS A 170 1.25 10.58 5.10
C CYS A 170 1.04 9.08 4.85
N GLU A 171 1.45 8.23 5.79
CA GLU A 171 1.21 6.79 5.72
C GLU A 171 -0.27 6.45 5.58
N LYS A 172 -0.53 5.27 5.03
CA LYS A 172 -1.89 4.73 4.91
C LYS A 172 -2.39 4.15 6.24
N LEU A 173 -3.69 4.00 6.47
CA LEU A 173 -4.79 4.52 5.65
C LEU A 173 -4.85 6.06 5.73
N MET A 174 -5.34 6.72 4.69
CA MET A 174 -5.31 8.20 4.59
C MET A 174 -5.81 8.91 5.84
N ALA A 175 -6.97 8.51 6.36
CA ALA A 175 -7.53 9.03 7.59
C ALA A 175 -8.47 8.03 8.25
N TRP A 176 -8.94 8.38 9.44
CA TRP A 176 -9.83 7.54 10.24
C TRP A 176 -11.23 7.39 9.63
N ASN A 177 -11.69 8.43 8.94
CA ASN A 177 -13.05 8.54 8.44
C ASN A 177 -13.06 9.31 7.09
N VAL A 178 -14.14 9.22 6.32
CA VAL A 178 -14.15 9.78 4.95
C VAL A 178 -14.18 11.31 4.97
N ARG A 179 -14.83 11.90 5.99
CA ARG A 179 -14.83 13.36 6.17
C ARG A 179 -13.41 13.90 6.33
N GLN A 180 -12.60 13.26 7.16
CA GLN A 180 -11.21 13.63 7.37
C GLN A 180 -10.38 13.52 6.08
N CYS A 181 -10.61 12.48 5.26
CA CYS A 181 -9.97 12.37 3.95
C CYS A 181 -10.29 13.59 3.08
N LYS A 182 -11.57 13.98 3.00
CA LYS A 182 -12.02 15.15 2.24
C LYS A 182 -11.45 16.46 2.79
N GLU A 183 -11.37 16.62 4.10
CA GLU A 183 -10.75 17.80 4.75
C GLU A 183 -9.24 17.90 4.49
N MET A 184 -8.52 16.77 4.44
CA MET A 184 -7.12 16.75 4.03
C MET A 184 -6.96 17.22 2.58
N ILE A 185 -7.79 16.72 1.66
CA ILE A 185 -7.79 17.15 0.24
C ILE A 185 -8.10 18.65 0.13
N ARG A 186 -9.15 19.12 0.83
CA ARG A 186 -9.53 20.54 0.82
C ARG A 186 -8.39 21.42 1.32
N THR A 187 -7.77 21.04 2.43
CA THR A 187 -6.62 21.78 2.99
C THR A 187 -5.43 21.79 2.04
N ALA A 188 -5.13 20.67 1.36
CA ALA A 188 -4.05 20.60 0.38
C ALA A 188 -4.25 21.60 -0.77
N ARG A 189 -5.48 21.69 -1.29
CA ARG A 189 -5.88 22.65 -2.33
C ARG A 189 -5.84 24.09 -1.83
N GLU A 190 -6.39 24.38 -0.64
CA GLU A 190 -6.42 25.72 -0.04
C GLU A 190 -5.02 26.27 0.25
N THR A 191 -4.08 25.40 0.64
CA THR A 191 -2.71 25.78 1.03
C THR A 191 -1.71 25.64 -0.13
N ASP A 192 -2.17 25.22 -1.31
CA ASP A 192 -1.35 24.88 -2.49
C ASP A 192 -0.17 23.95 -2.12
N ARG A 193 -0.46 22.90 -1.33
CA ARG A 193 0.53 21.92 -0.88
C ARG A 193 0.30 20.56 -1.52
N VAL A 194 1.40 19.88 -1.82
CA VAL A 194 1.40 18.47 -2.23
C VAL A 194 0.92 17.61 -1.05
N LEU A 195 -0.09 16.80 -1.29
CA LEU A 195 -0.56 15.74 -0.40
C LEU A 195 -0.40 14.38 -1.10
N ALA A 196 0.48 13.54 -0.57
CA ALA A 196 0.68 12.16 -0.99
C ALA A 196 0.33 11.21 0.16
N ILE A 197 -0.24 10.04 -0.15
CA ILE A 197 -0.52 8.98 0.82
C ILE A 197 0.34 7.76 0.51
N GLY A 198 0.85 7.12 1.58
CA GLY A 198 1.81 5.99 1.57
C GLY A 198 1.23 4.67 1.06
N HIS A 199 0.77 4.63 -0.19
CA HIS A 199 0.46 3.40 -0.91
C HIS A 199 1.57 3.10 -1.92
N GLN A 200 2.65 2.52 -1.41
CA GLN A 200 3.89 2.23 -2.12
C GLN A 200 3.72 1.37 -3.39
N ARG A 201 2.64 0.58 -3.50
CA ARG A 201 2.39 -0.28 -4.68
C ARG A 201 2.17 0.50 -5.97
N HIS A 202 1.70 1.76 -5.90
CA HIS A 202 1.61 2.65 -7.08
C HIS A 202 2.98 2.95 -7.71
N TYR A 203 4.07 2.69 -6.97
CA TYR A 203 5.45 2.95 -7.34
C TYR A 203 6.26 1.66 -7.53
N SER A 204 5.66 0.48 -7.40
CA SER A 204 6.36 -0.79 -7.65
C SER A 204 6.35 -1.15 -9.13
N LEU A 205 7.54 -1.32 -9.73
CA LEU A 205 7.66 -1.80 -11.11
C LEU A 205 7.04 -3.19 -11.31
N LEU A 206 7.04 -4.05 -10.29
CA LEU A 206 6.38 -5.35 -10.35
C LEU A 206 4.88 -5.20 -10.62
N TYR A 207 4.21 -4.32 -9.86
CA TYR A 207 2.79 -4.03 -10.02
C TYR A 207 2.50 -3.31 -11.34
N ALA A 208 3.42 -2.45 -11.80
CA ALA A 208 3.34 -1.83 -13.11
C ALA A 208 3.34 -2.87 -14.25
N TYR A 209 4.30 -3.81 -14.26
CA TYR A 209 4.33 -4.88 -15.27
C TYR A 209 3.14 -5.85 -15.15
N ALA A 210 2.68 -6.14 -13.93
CA ALA A 210 1.45 -6.90 -13.71
C ALA A 210 0.23 -6.21 -14.34
N GLN A 211 0.13 -4.89 -14.19
CA GLN A 211 -0.92 -4.08 -14.82
C GLN A 211 -0.83 -4.11 -16.35
N GLU A 212 0.37 -4.01 -16.91
CA GLU A 212 0.59 -4.08 -18.35
C GLU A 212 0.19 -5.44 -18.93
N LEU A 213 0.45 -6.53 -18.20
CA LEU A 213 0.01 -7.88 -18.57
C LEU A 213 -1.52 -8.00 -18.56
N ILE A 214 -2.19 -7.46 -17.53
CA ILE A 214 -3.66 -7.42 -17.51
C ILE A 214 -4.20 -6.63 -18.71
N ARG A 215 -3.61 -5.46 -18.97
CA ARG A 215 -4.02 -4.57 -20.08
C ARG A 215 -3.73 -5.15 -21.47
N SER A 216 -2.81 -6.10 -21.61
CA SER A 216 -2.58 -6.77 -22.91
C SER A 216 -3.71 -7.73 -23.29
N GLY A 217 -4.64 -8.01 -22.36
CA GLY A 217 -5.69 -8.99 -22.57
C GLY A 217 -5.21 -10.44 -22.41
N ALA A 218 -3.98 -10.66 -21.93
CA ALA A 218 -3.43 -12.01 -21.74
C ALA A 218 -4.26 -12.86 -20.76
N LEU A 219 -4.96 -12.22 -19.80
CA LEU A 219 -5.89 -12.89 -18.88
C LEU A 219 -7.31 -13.02 -19.45
N GLY A 220 -7.63 -12.42 -20.60
CA GLY A 220 -9.00 -12.20 -21.02
C GLY A 220 -9.74 -11.26 -20.08
N ASP A 221 -11.04 -11.46 -19.90
CA ASP A 221 -11.83 -10.65 -18.98
C ASP A 221 -11.55 -11.07 -17.54
N ILE A 222 -11.18 -10.12 -16.68
CA ILE A 222 -11.02 -10.40 -15.25
C ILE A 222 -12.40 -10.67 -14.65
N LYS A 223 -12.53 -11.75 -13.87
CA LYS A 223 -13.81 -12.13 -13.22
C LYS A 223 -13.69 -12.30 -11.72
N HIS A 224 -12.49 -12.57 -11.22
CA HIS A 224 -12.27 -12.70 -9.78
C HIS A 224 -10.89 -12.20 -9.39
N ILE A 225 -10.79 -11.53 -8.25
CA ILE A 225 -9.51 -11.29 -7.57
C ILE A 225 -9.62 -11.83 -6.15
N ARG A 226 -8.69 -12.71 -5.77
CA ARG A 226 -8.53 -13.13 -4.37
C ARG A 226 -7.31 -12.42 -3.79
N ALA A 227 -7.53 -11.56 -2.82
CA ALA A 227 -6.47 -10.89 -2.08
C ALA A 227 -6.45 -11.39 -0.63
N LEU A 228 -5.27 -11.47 -0.02
CA LEU A 228 -5.17 -11.87 1.38
C LEU A 228 -3.91 -11.30 2.03
N TRP A 229 -4.00 -11.07 3.35
CA TRP A 229 -2.85 -10.82 4.19
C TRP A 229 -3.05 -11.42 5.57
N HIS A 230 -2.64 -12.67 5.75
CA HIS A 230 -2.69 -13.31 7.06
C HIS A 230 -1.47 -12.94 7.91
N ARG A 231 -1.67 -12.85 9.23
CA ARG A 231 -0.59 -12.74 10.21
C ARG A 231 -0.41 -14.11 10.84
N ASN A 232 0.82 -14.53 11.10
CA ASN A 232 1.12 -15.90 11.55
C ASN A 232 2.16 -15.97 12.68
N ASN A 233 2.16 -14.95 13.53
CA ASN A 233 3.19 -14.79 14.56
C ASN A 233 2.73 -15.18 15.96
N THR A 234 1.68 -15.99 16.10
CA THR A 234 0.94 -16.22 17.36
C THR A 234 1.41 -17.42 18.18
N TRP A 235 2.70 -17.76 18.10
CA TRP A 235 3.27 -18.82 18.93
C TRP A 235 3.32 -18.38 20.40
N PRO A 236 3.12 -19.30 21.37
CA PRO A 236 3.33 -18.97 22.77
C PRO A 236 4.74 -18.42 23.03
N LYS A 237 4.84 -17.42 23.90
CA LYS A 237 6.10 -17.03 24.52
C LYS A 237 6.53 -18.15 25.45
N LEU A 238 7.83 -18.43 25.45
CA LEU A 238 8.43 -19.45 26.29
C LEU A 238 9.29 -18.77 27.34
N SER A 239 9.15 -19.22 28.59
CA SER A 239 10.05 -18.87 29.67
C SER A 239 11.46 -19.38 29.39
N LYS A 240 12.44 -18.97 30.22
CA LYS A 240 13.82 -19.47 30.12
C LYS A 240 13.92 -21.00 30.19
N ASP A 241 12.97 -21.64 30.87
CA ASP A 241 12.91 -23.10 31.02
C ASP A 241 12.12 -23.79 29.88
N GLY A 242 11.76 -23.05 28.83
CA GLY A 242 11.06 -23.59 27.65
C GLY A 242 9.56 -23.84 27.85
N LYS A 243 8.97 -23.42 28.98
CA LYS A 243 7.53 -23.58 29.26
C LYS A 243 6.76 -22.37 28.73
N PRO A 244 5.52 -22.54 28.22
CA PRO A 244 4.68 -21.41 27.86
C PRO A 244 4.52 -20.46 29.05
N GLU A 245 4.77 -19.17 28.82
CA GLU A 245 4.39 -18.13 29.77
C GLU A 245 2.87 -18.07 29.83
N LEU A 246 2.32 -17.97 31.05
CA LEU A 246 0.88 -17.94 31.27
C LEU A 246 0.47 -16.62 31.91
N GLU A 247 -0.64 -16.05 31.43
CA GLU A 247 -1.34 -14.92 32.02
C GLU A 247 -2.81 -15.34 32.21
N ASN A 248 -3.33 -15.27 33.43
CA ASN A 248 -4.68 -15.74 33.79
C ASN A 248 -5.00 -17.16 33.31
N GLY A 249 -4.01 -18.06 33.38
CA GLY A 249 -4.14 -19.46 32.96
C GLY A 249 -4.14 -19.69 31.44
N GLN A 250 -3.90 -18.66 30.63
CA GLN A 250 -3.80 -18.75 29.18
C GLN A 250 -2.36 -18.49 28.70
N PRO A 251 -1.88 -19.16 27.64
CA PRO A 251 -0.58 -18.86 27.06
C PRO A 251 -0.47 -17.42 26.56
N VAL A 252 0.59 -16.72 26.96
CA VAL A 252 0.94 -15.42 26.41
C VAL A 252 1.45 -15.62 24.99
N LEU A 253 0.69 -15.15 24.01
CA LEU A 253 1.07 -15.31 22.61
C LEU A 253 2.03 -14.20 22.18
N ARG A 254 2.94 -14.53 21.25
CA ARG A 254 3.66 -13.53 20.47
C ARG A 254 2.63 -12.78 19.61
N ASP A 255 2.60 -11.47 19.73
CA ASP A 255 1.69 -10.64 18.94
C ASP A 255 2.35 -9.29 18.67
N SER A 256 2.62 -9.02 17.39
CA SER A 256 3.16 -7.74 16.94
C SER A 256 2.24 -6.54 17.21
N TRP A 257 0.94 -6.77 17.42
CA TRP A 257 -0.02 -5.72 17.76
C TRP A 257 -0.17 -5.51 19.26
N ARG A 258 0.30 -6.46 20.09
CA ARG A 258 0.46 -6.33 21.54
C ARG A 258 1.94 -6.33 21.93
N PRO A 259 2.74 -5.34 21.49
CA PRO A 259 4.13 -5.25 21.92
C PRO A 259 4.24 -5.04 23.43
N GLU A 260 5.38 -5.45 23.98
CA GLU A 260 5.79 -5.11 25.33
C GLU A 260 6.07 -3.61 25.44
N ILE A 261 5.67 -3.02 26.57
CA ILE A 261 6.06 -1.66 26.92
C ILE A 261 7.53 -1.74 27.36
N ARG A 262 8.41 -1.04 26.63
CA ARG A 262 9.85 -1.06 26.89
C ARG A 262 10.19 -0.21 28.10
N ASP A 263 11.23 -0.56 28.84
CA ASP A 263 11.66 0.16 30.05
C ASP A 263 11.89 1.65 29.82
N LEU A 264 12.40 2.04 28.64
CA LEU A 264 12.59 3.45 28.28
C LEU A 264 11.27 4.22 28.22
N ASP A 265 10.18 3.58 27.78
CA ASP A 265 8.86 4.21 27.73
C ASP A 265 8.15 4.09 29.09
N ALA A 266 8.27 2.94 29.77
CA ALA A 266 7.63 2.67 31.06
C ALA A 266 8.13 3.58 32.19
N ASN A 267 9.41 3.96 32.14
CA ASN A 267 10.05 4.81 33.15
C ASN A 267 10.09 6.29 32.77
N ASP A 268 9.58 6.68 31.60
CA ASP A 268 9.55 8.08 31.17
C ASP A 268 8.52 8.89 31.98
N PRO A 269 8.92 10.00 32.63
CA PRO A 269 7.99 10.78 33.45
C PRO A 269 6.82 11.40 32.66
N GLN A 270 7.01 11.77 31.39
CA GLN A 270 5.95 12.37 30.57
C GLN A 270 4.94 11.30 30.16
N LEU A 271 5.40 10.12 29.78
CA LEU A 271 4.52 9.01 29.41
C LEU A 271 3.75 8.42 30.59
N ARG A 272 4.15 8.72 31.83
CA ARG A 272 3.41 8.39 33.06
C ARG A 272 2.37 9.45 33.46
N ASP A 273 2.37 10.62 32.82
CA ASP A 273 1.39 11.67 33.05
C ASP A 273 0.15 11.47 32.14
N PRO A 274 -1.04 11.16 32.71
CA PRO A 274 -2.25 11.00 31.93
C PRO A 274 -2.64 12.26 31.15
N GLN A 275 -2.32 13.46 31.64
CA GLN A 275 -2.63 14.71 30.94
C GLN A 275 -1.73 14.91 29.72
N PHE A 276 -0.46 14.50 29.81
CA PHE A 276 0.43 14.47 28.66
C PHE A 276 -0.09 13.52 27.57
N LEU A 277 -0.46 12.29 27.94
CA LEU A 277 -1.02 11.30 27.01
C LEU A 277 -2.32 11.79 26.36
N ALA A 278 -3.24 12.35 27.16
CA ALA A 278 -4.51 12.87 26.66
C ALA A 278 -4.32 13.99 25.64
N ARG A 279 -3.39 14.92 25.88
CA ARG A 279 -3.03 16.00 24.93
C ARG A 279 -2.47 15.48 23.61
N HIS A 280 -1.89 14.27 23.60
CA HIS A 280 -1.37 13.60 22.40
C HIS A 280 -2.34 12.58 21.81
N GLY A 281 -3.58 12.52 22.31
CA GLY A 281 -4.64 11.69 21.74
C GLY A 281 -4.73 10.27 22.31
N TYR A 282 -4.07 9.97 23.43
CA TYR A 282 -4.06 8.65 24.07
C TYR A 282 -4.66 8.69 25.49
N ARG A 283 -5.36 7.63 25.88
CA ARG A 283 -5.96 7.44 27.21
C ARG A 283 -4.96 6.89 28.22
N SER A 284 -3.99 6.09 27.75
CA SER A 284 -2.97 5.48 28.60
C SER A 284 -1.71 5.12 27.80
N LEU A 285 -0.66 4.71 28.51
CA LEU A 285 0.57 4.21 27.89
C LEU A 285 0.33 2.92 27.10
N GLU A 286 -0.58 2.08 27.58
CA GLU A 286 -1.02 0.86 26.90
C GLU A 286 -1.66 1.19 25.56
N GLU A 287 -2.56 2.18 25.50
CA GLU A 287 -3.19 2.61 24.24
C GLU A 287 -2.16 3.24 23.29
N LEU A 288 -1.19 4.00 23.80
CA LEU A 288 -0.08 4.54 23.00
C LEU A 288 0.78 3.43 22.37
N VAL A 289 1.19 2.44 23.16
CA VAL A 289 2.10 1.39 22.71
C VAL A 289 1.37 0.34 21.86
N ARG A 290 0.09 0.07 22.16
CA ARG A 290 -0.73 -0.99 21.56
C ARG A 290 -1.93 -0.45 20.78
N TRP A 291 -1.78 0.74 20.19
CA TRP A 291 -2.85 1.47 19.50
C TRP A 291 -3.62 0.61 18.48
N ARG A 292 -2.98 -0.34 17.81
CA ARG A 292 -3.66 -1.25 16.87
C ARG A 292 -4.77 -2.09 17.48
N LEU A 293 -4.75 -2.31 18.79
CA LEU A 293 -5.75 -3.12 19.49
C LEU A 293 -7.06 -2.37 19.76
N TYR A 294 -7.07 -1.05 19.58
CA TYR A 294 -8.21 -0.21 19.91
C TYR A 294 -8.91 0.28 18.65
N LEU A 295 -10.23 0.16 18.66
CA LEU A 295 -11.08 0.64 17.59
C LEU A 295 -11.03 2.14 17.44
N ARG A 296 -10.57 2.93 18.41
CA ARG A 296 -10.44 4.39 18.24
C ARG A 296 -9.15 4.82 17.55
N THR A 297 -8.08 4.04 17.72
CA THR A 297 -6.73 4.47 17.33
C THR A 297 -6.15 3.71 16.13
N GLY A 298 -6.58 2.46 15.87
CA GLY A 298 -6.06 1.64 14.75
C GLY A 298 -7.05 1.14 13.69
N GLY A 299 -8.33 0.95 14.01
CA GLY A 299 -9.39 0.77 13.00
C GLY A 299 -9.58 -0.67 12.52
N GLY A 300 -8.69 -1.56 12.95
CA GLY A 300 -8.76 -3.01 12.72
C GLY A 300 -8.12 -3.45 11.41
N LEU A 301 -8.29 -4.74 11.09
CA LEU A 301 -7.56 -5.40 10.00
C LEU A 301 -7.84 -4.77 8.62
N MET A 302 -9.05 -4.27 8.35
CA MET A 302 -9.33 -3.60 7.07
C MET A 302 -8.56 -2.30 6.91
N ALA A 303 -8.46 -1.47 7.95
CA ALA A 303 -7.74 -0.20 7.87
C ALA A 303 -6.22 -0.44 7.80
N GLU A 304 -5.70 -1.36 8.62
CA GLU A 304 -4.27 -1.62 8.75
C GLU A 304 -3.69 -2.46 7.59
N LEU A 305 -4.42 -3.48 7.13
CA LEU A 305 -3.94 -4.44 6.13
C LEU A 305 -4.83 -4.44 4.87
N GLY A 306 -6.16 -4.42 5.03
CA GLY A 306 -7.09 -4.52 3.89
C GLY A 306 -6.93 -3.40 2.86
N SER A 307 -6.69 -2.17 3.31
CA SER A 307 -6.42 -1.01 2.45
C SER A 307 -5.32 -1.27 1.43
N HIS A 308 -4.23 -1.89 1.86
CA HIS A 308 -3.11 -2.27 1.00
C HIS A 308 -3.50 -3.22 -0.14
N GLN A 309 -4.20 -4.32 0.19
CA GLN A 309 -4.60 -5.31 -0.82
C GLN A 309 -5.69 -4.79 -1.75
N LEU A 310 -6.62 -3.99 -1.23
CA LEU A 310 -7.70 -3.43 -2.02
C LEU A 310 -7.23 -2.33 -2.95
N ASP A 311 -6.23 -1.54 -2.55
CA ASP A 311 -5.52 -0.62 -3.44
C ASP A 311 -4.87 -1.38 -4.62
N ALA A 312 -4.18 -2.50 -4.35
CA ALA A 312 -3.63 -3.35 -5.42
C ALA A 312 -4.72 -3.87 -6.37
N CYS A 313 -5.86 -4.31 -5.84
CA CYS A 313 -7.00 -4.74 -6.65
C CYS A 313 -7.55 -3.58 -7.50
N SER A 314 -7.64 -2.37 -6.92
CA SER A 314 -8.05 -1.15 -7.61
C SER A 314 -7.11 -0.84 -8.78
N ILE A 315 -5.79 -0.95 -8.60
CA ILE A 315 -4.80 -0.81 -9.68
C ILE A 315 -5.15 -1.78 -10.83
N PHE A 316 -5.30 -3.07 -10.53
CA PHE A 316 -5.61 -4.13 -11.50
C PHE A 316 -6.89 -3.91 -12.29
N LEU A 317 -7.92 -3.37 -11.64
CA LEU A 317 -9.21 -3.06 -12.26
C LEU A 317 -9.26 -1.70 -12.95
N GLY A 318 -8.15 -0.97 -13.02
CA GLY A 318 -8.09 0.33 -13.69
C GLY A 318 -8.69 1.46 -12.87
N LYS A 319 -8.63 1.36 -11.54
CA LYS A 319 -9.09 2.35 -10.55
C LYS A 319 -10.59 2.66 -10.63
N VAL A 320 -11.40 1.68 -11.05
CA VAL A 320 -12.86 1.78 -10.97
C VAL A 320 -13.33 1.63 -9.52
N HIS A 321 -14.40 2.32 -9.16
CA HIS A 321 -14.97 2.24 -7.81
C HIS A 321 -15.82 0.98 -7.63
N PRO A 322 -15.82 0.35 -6.44
CA PRO A 322 -16.69 -0.79 -6.16
C PRO A 322 -18.17 -0.40 -6.23
N LEU A 323 -19.01 -1.38 -6.52
CA LEU A 323 -20.48 -1.29 -6.54
C LEU A 323 -21.07 -1.66 -5.18
N ALA A 324 -20.56 -2.72 -4.55
CA ALA A 324 -21.04 -3.15 -3.24
C ALA A 324 -19.99 -3.94 -2.44
N VAL A 325 -20.23 -4.07 -1.14
CA VAL A 325 -19.46 -4.93 -0.23
C VAL A 325 -20.38 -5.71 0.71
N THR A 326 -20.00 -6.95 1.00
CA THR A 326 -20.49 -7.75 2.13
C THR A 326 -19.28 -8.23 2.92
N ALA A 327 -19.32 -8.14 4.25
CA ALA A 327 -18.19 -8.49 5.10
C ALA A 327 -18.63 -9.25 6.36
N ILE A 328 -17.76 -10.15 6.82
CA ILE A 328 -17.91 -10.93 8.06
C ILE A 328 -16.58 -10.87 8.79
N GLY A 329 -16.64 -10.72 10.10
CA GLY A 329 -15.45 -10.75 10.94
C GLY A 329 -15.75 -10.57 12.41
N GLY A 330 -14.72 -10.72 13.22
CA GLY A 330 -14.84 -10.64 14.66
C GLY A 330 -13.55 -11.03 15.38
N LYS A 331 -13.66 -11.14 16.70
CA LYS A 331 -12.61 -11.65 17.58
C LYS A 331 -12.89 -13.10 17.91
N TYR A 332 -12.33 -14.01 17.12
CA TYR A 332 -12.59 -15.45 17.21
C TYR A 332 -11.43 -16.23 17.82
N PHE A 333 -10.21 -15.69 17.76
CA PHE A 333 -9.01 -16.36 18.25
C PHE A 333 -8.53 -15.78 19.58
N TYR A 334 -8.20 -14.49 19.63
CA TYR A 334 -7.72 -13.85 20.84
C TYR A 334 -8.85 -13.70 21.85
N ARG A 335 -8.52 -13.97 23.12
CA ARG A 335 -9.44 -13.83 24.27
C ARG A 335 -9.06 -12.67 25.19
N ASP A 336 -8.27 -11.74 24.67
CA ASP A 336 -7.79 -10.57 25.40
C ASP A 336 -8.75 -9.36 25.25
N ASP A 337 -8.35 -8.24 25.85
CA ASP A 337 -9.10 -6.98 25.91
C ASP A 337 -9.07 -6.17 24.60
N ARG A 338 -8.57 -6.71 23.48
CA ARG A 338 -8.59 -5.98 22.21
C ARG A 338 -10.03 -5.71 21.74
N GLU A 339 -10.22 -4.54 21.14
CA GLU A 339 -11.49 -4.10 20.55
C GLU A 339 -11.61 -4.50 19.08
N VAL A 340 -10.47 -4.61 18.38
CA VAL A 340 -10.39 -4.92 16.94
C VAL A 340 -10.57 -6.40 16.63
N GLU A 341 -10.99 -6.68 15.39
CA GLU A 341 -11.12 -8.02 14.85
C GLU A 341 -9.77 -8.73 14.68
N ASP A 342 -9.76 -10.05 14.82
CA ASP A 342 -8.63 -10.92 14.50
C ASP A 342 -8.88 -11.83 13.29
N HIS A 343 -10.09 -11.73 12.74
CA HIS A 343 -10.56 -12.42 11.55
C HIS A 343 -11.47 -11.49 10.75
N VAL A 344 -11.14 -11.26 9.49
CA VAL A 344 -11.99 -10.57 8.51
C VAL A 344 -12.05 -11.34 7.19
N PHE A 345 -13.24 -11.37 6.59
CA PHE A 345 -13.50 -11.86 5.25
C PHE A 345 -14.49 -10.90 4.56
N CYS A 346 -14.12 -10.38 3.40
CA CYS A 346 -14.92 -9.43 2.63
C CYS A 346 -15.10 -9.93 1.19
N SER A 347 -16.26 -9.65 0.61
CA SER A 347 -16.54 -9.81 -0.81
C SER A 347 -17.05 -8.49 -1.36
N PHE A 348 -16.38 -7.98 -2.38
CA PHE A 348 -16.71 -6.76 -3.10
C PHE A 348 -17.17 -7.10 -4.52
N GLU A 349 -18.14 -6.34 -5.00
CA GLU A 349 -18.56 -6.32 -6.39
C GLU A 349 -17.94 -5.10 -7.04
N PHE A 350 -17.14 -5.29 -8.09
CA PHE A 350 -16.57 -4.22 -8.91
C PHE A 350 -17.12 -4.28 -10.34
N PRO A 351 -17.20 -3.14 -11.03
CA PRO A 351 -17.57 -3.14 -12.44
C PRO A 351 -16.44 -3.76 -13.28
N GLY A 352 -16.79 -4.68 -14.18
CA GLY A 352 -15.89 -5.23 -15.18
C GLY A 352 -15.58 -4.25 -16.31
N ALA A 353 -14.75 -4.69 -17.26
CA ALA A 353 -14.26 -3.86 -18.35
C ALA A 353 -15.37 -3.29 -19.25
N ASN A 354 -16.47 -4.05 -19.41
CA ASN A 354 -17.62 -3.74 -20.25
C ASN A 354 -18.84 -3.24 -19.46
N TYR A 355 -18.74 -3.12 -18.13
CA TYR A 355 -19.86 -2.71 -17.28
C TYR A 355 -20.39 -1.32 -17.63
N TYR A 356 -19.47 -0.36 -17.81
CA TYR A 356 -19.81 1.00 -18.23
C TYR A 356 -19.65 1.18 -19.73
N GLU A 357 -20.50 2.03 -20.31
CA GLU A 357 -20.31 2.52 -21.67
C GLU A 357 -19.04 3.37 -21.74
N ARG A 358 -18.26 3.18 -22.80
CA ARG A 358 -17.03 3.92 -23.06
C ARG A 358 -17.08 4.56 -24.44
N ASP A 359 -16.53 5.76 -24.57
CA ASP A 359 -16.37 6.45 -25.85
C ASP A 359 -15.21 5.86 -26.67
N ASP A 360 -14.98 6.41 -27.87
CA ASP A 360 -13.92 5.99 -28.79
C ASP A 360 -12.51 6.19 -28.22
N GLN A 361 -12.36 6.97 -27.14
CA GLN A 361 -11.11 7.20 -26.42
C GLN A 361 -10.99 6.29 -25.18
N GLY A 362 -11.95 5.40 -24.97
CA GLY A 362 -12.01 4.47 -23.83
C GLY A 362 -12.43 5.13 -22.52
N GLN A 363 -12.90 6.38 -22.52
CA GLN A 363 -13.37 7.07 -21.32
C GLN A 363 -14.80 6.68 -21.00
N ILE A 364 -15.14 6.60 -19.70
CA ILE A 364 -16.49 6.28 -19.25
C ILE A 364 -17.46 7.39 -19.70
N VAL A 365 -18.55 6.99 -20.35
CA VAL A 365 -19.66 7.89 -20.71
C VAL A 365 -20.51 8.13 -19.47
N TYR A 366 -20.89 9.39 -19.23
CA TYR A 366 -21.74 9.78 -18.11
C TYR A 366 -23.09 10.27 -18.62
N GLU A 367 -24.15 9.98 -17.87
CA GLU A 367 -25.51 10.47 -18.09
C GLU A 367 -26.03 11.24 -16.87
N VAL A 368 -27.03 12.10 -17.07
CA VAL A 368 -27.71 12.78 -15.98
C VAL A 368 -28.97 12.00 -15.61
N ARG A 369 -29.00 11.45 -14.38
CA ARG A 369 -30.14 10.73 -13.82
C ARG A 369 -30.51 11.32 -12.47
N ASN A 370 -31.77 11.72 -12.28
CA ASN A 370 -32.26 12.38 -11.06
C ASN A 370 -31.40 13.59 -10.64
N GLY A 371 -30.98 14.42 -11.61
CA GLY A 371 -30.15 15.60 -11.37
C GLY A 371 -28.69 15.31 -11.03
N ARG A 372 -28.25 14.05 -11.11
CA ARG A 372 -26.86 13.63 -10.80
C ARG A 372 -26.16 13.11 -12.05
N ARG A 373 -24.87 13.45 -12.20
CA ARG A 373 -24.01 12.92 -13.26
C ARG A 373 -23.48 11.55 -12.84
N LEU A 374 -23.93 10.49 -13.48
CA LEU A 374 -23.60 9.10 -13.15
C LEU A 374 -22.98 8.38 -14.36
N PRO A 375 -22.05 7.43 -14.16
CA PRO A 375 -21.58 6.55 -15.22
C PRO A 375 -22.75 5.81 -15.90
N LYS A 376 -22.79 5.81 -17.23
CA LYS A 376 -23.81 5.11 -18.02
C LYS A 376 -23.47 3.61 -18.05
N VAL A 377 -24.40 2.78 -17.56
CA VAL A 377 -24.24 1.33 -17.50
C VAL A 377 -24.56 0.72 -18.87
N LYS A 378 -23.64 -0.10 -19.38
CA LYS A 378 -23.77 -0.85 -20.64
C LYS A 378 -24.15 -2.31 -20.38
N ASP A 379 -23.47 -2.97 -19.45
CA ASP A 379 -23.71 -4.37 -19.09
C ASP A 379 -23.65 -4.54 -17.57
N SER A 380 -24.81 -4.58 -16.92
CA SER A 380 -24.89 -4.73 -15.46
C SER A 380 -24.46 -6.11 -14.95
N GLN A 381 -24.22 -7.08 -15.85
CA GLN A 381 -23.80 -8.43 -15.50
C GLN A 381 -22.28 -8.62 -15.58
N ASP A 382 -21.54 -7.67 -16.16
CA ASP A 382 -20.08 -7.71 -16.17
C ASP A 382 -19.53 -7.28 -14.81
N ILE A 383 -19.56 -8.19 -13.85
CA ILE A 383 -19.11 -7.98 -12.47
C ILE A 383 -17.80 -8.74 -12.24
N VAL A 384 -16.87 -8.06 -11.56
CA VAL A 384 -15.67 -8.67 -10.99
C VAL A 384 -15.87 -8.82 -9.49
N VAL A 385 -15.74 -10.05 -8.98
CA VAL A 385 -15.80 -10.28 -7.54
C VAL A 385 -14.39 -10.19 -6.96
N VAL A 386 -14.19 -9.30 -5.99
CA VAL A 386 -12.93 -9.20 -5.24
C VAL A 386 -13.15 -9.72 -3.84
N THR A 387 -12.40 -10.74 -3.42
CA THR A 387 -12.42 -11.24 -2.05
C THR A 387 -11.17 -10.82 -1.31
N TYR A 388 -11.34 -10.45 -0.04
CA TYR A 388 -10.23 -10.15 0.86
C TYR A 388 -10.36 -10.96 2.15
N SER A 389 -9.27 -11.55 2.62
CA SER A 389 -9.25 -12.19 3.93
C SER A 389 -7.97 -11.89 4.72
N SER A 390 -8.15 -11.69 6.02
CA SER A 390 -7.05 -11.58 6.98
C SER A 390 -7.43 -12.27 8.27
N ILE A 391 -6.59 -13.21 8.69
CA ILE A 391 -6.67 -13.87 9.99
C ILE A 391 -5.32 -13.83 10.66
N ASN A 392 -5.31 -13.75 11.99
CA ASN A 392 -4.07 -13.61 12.75
C ASN A 392 -3.34 -14.92 13.08
N THR A 393 -3.75 -16.06 12.52
CA THR A 393 -3.25 -17.40 12.91
C THR A 393 -2.76 -18.29 11.76
N ASN A 394 -2.54 -17.77 10.55
CA ASN A 394 -2.30 -18.64 9.38
C ASN A 394 -1.04 -18.30 8.57
N ALA A 395 -0.15 -19.29 8.44
CA ALA A 395 1.13 -19.22 7.72
C ALA A 395 1.12 -19.84 6.31
N PHE A 396 0.02 -20.49 5.92
CA PHE A 396 0.02 -21.36 4.74
C PHE A 396 0.15 -20.58 3.43
N GLU A 397 -0.67 -19.54 3.23
CA GLU A 397 -0.61 -18.71 2.02
C GLU A 397 0.26 -17.48 2.23
N GLU A 398 1.14 -17.20 1.26
CA GLU A 398 1.83 -15.93 1.18
C GLU A 398 0.82 -14.79 0.94
N TYR A 399 1.03 -13.61 1.54
CA TYR A 399 0.19 -12.45 1.26
C TYR A 399 0.36 -11.98 -0.18
N GLY A 400 -0.70 -11.45 -0.78
CA GLY A 400 -0.71 -10.98 -2.16
C GLY A 400 -2.08 -11.10 -2.84
N GLU A 401 -2.05 -11.02 -4.16
CA GLU A 401 -3.23 -10.96 -5.02
C GLU A 401 -3.19 -12.06 -6.09
N CYS A 402 -4.31 -12.74 -6.30
CA CYS A 402 -4.52 -13.71 -7.37
C CYS A 402 -5.64 -13.22 -8.28
N VAL A 403 -5.27 -12.71 -9.45
CA VAL A 403 -6.14 -12.13 -10.47
C VAL A 403 -6.50 -13.23 -11.47
N MET A 404 -7.78 -13.57 -11.55
CA MET A 404 -8.30 -14.65 -12.38
C MET A 404 -9.17 -14.07 -13.49
N GLY A 405 -8.72 -14.27 -14.73
CA GLY A 405 -9.49 -13.93 -15.91
C GLY A 405 -9.89 -15.15 -16.72
N THR A 406 -10.70 -14.94 -17.75
CA THR A 406 -11.25 -16.00 -18.61
C THR A 406 -10.21 -16.75 -19.45
N ARG A 407 -8.95 -16.29 -19.49
CA ARG A 407 -7.84 -16.88 -20.28
C ARG A 407 -6.56 -17.09 -19.48
N GLY A 408 -6.56 -16.82 -18.19
CA GLY A 408 -5.38 -17.07 -17.37
C GLY A 408 -5.47 -16.50 -15.96
N THR A 409 -4.50 -16.89 -15.15
CA THR A 409 -4.35 -16.44 -13.76
C THR A 409 -3.00 -15.75 -13.58
N LEU A 410 -3.02 -14.55 -13.01
CA LEU A 410 -1.84 -13.82 -12.56
C LEU A 410 -1.80 -13.82 -11.03
N MET A 411 -0.67 -14.20 -10.45
CA MET A 411 -0.44 -14.13 -9.01
C MET A 411 0.69 -13.15 -8.72
N VAL A 412 0.45 -12.16 -7.87
CA VAL A 412 1.47 -11.25 -7.33
C VAL A 412 1.63 -11.57 -5.86
N LEU A 413 2.82 -12.04 -5.45
CA LEU A 413 3.08 -12.58 -4.12
C LEU A 413 4.16 -11.76 -3.42
N ARG A 414 3.89 -11.41 -2.15
CA ARG A 414 4.80 -10.71 -1.23
C ARG A 414 5.43 -9.42 -1.77
N GLU A 415 4.84 -8.78 -2.78
CA GLU A 415 5.42 -7.63 -3.48
C GLU A 415 6.78 -7.95 -4.14
N GLN A 416 7.06 -9.23 -4.44
CA GLN A 416 8.37 -9.70 -4.90
C GLN A 416 8.29 -10.63 -6.11
N ASP A 417 7.20 -11.39 -6.26
CA ASP A 417 7.05 -12.35 -7.35
C ASP A 417 5.77 -12.07 -8.14
N ALA A 418 5.86 -12.15 -9.48
CA ALA A 418 4.71 -12.22 -10.37
C ALA A 418 4.75 -13.54 -11.16
N LEU A 419 3.65 -14.28 -11.13
CA LEU A 419 3.52 -15.61 -11.74
C LEU A 419 2.32 -15.60 -12.68
N PHE A 420 2.52 -15.98 -13.95
CA PHE A 420 1.44 -16.03 -14.92
C PHE A 420 1.17 -17.46 -15.41
N TYR A 421 -0.10 -17.87 -15.37
CA TYR A 421 -0.59 -19.17 -15.79
C TYR A 421 -1.67 -18.98 -16.87
N PRO A 422 -1.29 -18.92 -18.16
CA PRO A 422 -2.25 -18.83 -19.24
C PRO A 422 -3.07 -20.13 -19.36
N GLU A 423 -4.32 -20.00 -19.76
CA GLU A 423 -5.17 -21.13 -20.13
C GLU A 423 -4.70 -21.71 -21.48
N PRO A 424 -4.64 -23.04 -21.65
CA PRO A 424 -4.31 -23.64 -22.94
C PRO A 424 -5.34 -23.27 -24.02
N ASP A 425 -4.86 -22.83 -25.18
CA ASP A 425 -5.71 -22.61 -26.36
C ASP A 425 -6.01 -23.95 -27.04
N PRO A 426 -7.26 -24.46 -27.01
CA PRO A 426 -7.59 -25.77 -27.59
C PRO A 426 -7.43 -25.82 -29.11
N ASN A 427 -7.40 -24.67 -29.79
CA ASN A 427 -7.23 -24.59 -31.24
C ASN A 427 -5.76 -24.58 -31.66
N ARG A 428 -4.84 -24.30 -30.73
CA ARG A 428 -3.40 -24.45 -30.95
C ARG A 428 -2.99 -25.89 -30.63
N ARG A 429 -3.16 -26.78 -31.62
CA ARG A 429 -2.58 -28.13 -31.59
C ARG A 429 -1.05 -28.05 -31.75
N SER A 430 -0.34 -27.70 -30.69
CA SER A 430 1.09 -27.97 -30.62
C SER A 430 1.54 -28.19 -29.18
N SER A 431 2.52 -29.07 -29.01
CA SER A 431 3.30 -29.22 -27.78
C SER A 431 3.96 -27.92 -27.30
N ALA A 432 3.91 -26.83 -28.09
CA ALA A 432 4.39 -25.51 -27.72
C ALA A 432 3.38 -24.70 -26.87
N ALA A 433 2.11 -25.12 -26.79
CA ALA A 433 1.11 -24.50 -25.89
C ALA A 433 1.31 -24.90 -24.42
N GLN A 434 2.04 -25.98 -24.16
CA GLN A 434 2.47 -26.40 -22.83
C GLN A 434 3.99 -26.61 -22.86
N SER A 435 4.76 -25.54 -22.67
CA SER A 435 6.18 -25.68 -22.38
C SER A 435 6.34 -26.47 -21.08
N THR A 436 6.67 -27.76 -21.19
CA THR A 436 7.09 -28.61 -20.08
C THR A 436 8.45 -28.13 -19.60
N VAL A 437 8.48 -27.54 -18.40
CA VAL A 437 9.72 -27.31 -17.65
C VAL A 437 10.17 -28.68 -17.16
N GLN A 438 11.28 -29.22 -17.69
CA GLN A 438 11.94 -30.39 -17.11
C GLN A 438 13.09 -29.91 -16.24
N VAL A 439 13.10 -30.34 -14.97
CA VAL A 439 14.20 -30.08 -14.04
C VAL A 439 15.18 -31.25 -14.12
N THR A 440 16.41 -30.96 -14.50
CA THR A 440 17.54 -31.87 -14.31
C THR A 440 18.32 -31.45 -13.07
N GLN A 441 18.89 -32.41 -12.32
CA GLN A 441 19.81 -32.09 -11.23
C GLN A 441 21.08 -31.51 -11.82
N GLY A 442 21.29 -30.21 -11.65
CA GLY A 442 22.55 -29.55 -12.02
C GLY A 442 23.67 -29.93 -11.07
N ALA A 443 24.92 -29.67 -11.48
CA ALA A 443 26.08 -29.84 -10.62
C ALA A 443 25.89 -29.05 -9.30
N ALA A 444 26.15 -29.71 -8.17
CA ALA A 444 25.98 -29.22 -6.80
C ALA A 444 24.53 -29.11 -6.25
N ASN A 445 23.61 -30.01 -6.63
CA ASN A 445 22.24 -30.09 -6.08
C ASN A 445 21.39 -28.82 -6.26
N LYS A 446 21.75 -27.95 -7.21
CA LYS A 446 20.92 -26.81 -7.62
C LYS A 446 20.01 -27.25 -8.77
N PRO A 447 18.71 -26.91 -8.75
CA PRO A 447 17.82 -27.19 -9.88
C PRO A 447 18.39 -26.52 -11.14
N ALA A 448 18.63 -27.30 -12.20
CA ALA A 448 18.91 -26.79 -13.53
C ALA A 448 17.67 -27.04 -14.40
N VAL A 449 17.24 -26.01 -15.14
CA VAL A 449 16.05 -26.08 -15.99
C VAL A 449 16.49 -26.16 -17.44
N GLU A 450 16.14 -27.26 -18.11
CA GLU A 450 16.20 -27.35 -19.57
C GLU A 450 14.81 -27.05 -20.12
N SER A 451 14.70 -26.04 -20.98
CA SER A 451 13.47 -25.71 -21.68
C SER A 451 13.59 -26.07 -23.16
N SER A 452 12.73 -26.96 -23.66
CA SER A 452 12.52 -27.15 -25.10
C SER A 452 11.44 -26.18 -25.59
N ALA A 453 11.81 -24.91 -25.77
CA ALA A 453 10.89 -23.87 -26.23
C ALA A 453 11.05 -23.64 -27.75
N SER A 454 9.97 -23.29 -28.44
CA SER A 454 10.05 -22.77 -29.82
C SER A 454 10.90 -21.49 -29.85
N GLU A 455 11.71 -21.27 -30.89
CA GLU A 455 12.60 -20.09 -31.01
C GLU A 455 11.93 -18.74 -30.65
N PRO A 456 10.67 -18.44 -31.03
CA PRO A 456 10.03 -17.18 -30.65
C PRO A 456 9.82 -17.01 -29.14
N ARG A 457 9.51 -18.09 -28.41
CA ARG A 457 9.31 -18.04 -26.95
C ARG A 457 10.63 -17.76 -26.24
N GLU A 458 11.72 -18.37 -26.67
CA GLU A 458 13.04 -18.11 -26.08
C GLU A 458 13.47 -16.66 -26.28
N GLN A 459 13.19 -16.10 -27.46
CA GLN A 459 13.43 -14.69 -27.74
C GLN A 459 12.65 -13.79 -26.77
N TYR A 460 11.35 -14.01 -26.61
CA TYR A 460 10.53 -13.22 -25.68
C TYR A 460 10.93 -13.41 -24.22
N LEU A 461 11.29 -14.63 -23.81
CA LEU A 461 11.79 -14.89 -22.46
C LEU A 461 13.05 -14.07 -22.17
N LYS A 462 14.03 -14.09 -23.08
CA LYS A 462 15.27 -13.31 -22.95
C LYS A 462 14.99 -11.80 -22.89
N GLN A 463 14.10 -11.31 -23.75
CA GLN A 463 13.70 -9.90 -23.78
C GLN A 463 13.01 -9.47 -22.47
N GLY A 464 12.07 -10.27 -21.96
CA GLY A 464 11.38 -9.97 -20.71
C GLY A 464 12.30 -10.03 -19.48
N GLN A 465 13.16 -11.05 -19.40
CA GLN A 465 14.14 -11.15 -18.32
C GLN A 465 15.15 -9.99 -18.31
N ALA A 466 15.41 -9.38 -19.46
CA ALA A 466 16.33 -8.24 -19.56
C ALA A 466 15.76 -6.94 -18.99
N VAL A 467 14.43 -6.76 -19.01
CA VAL A 467 13.77 -5.53 -18.51
C VAL A 467 13.22 -5.66 -17.10
N LEU A 468 12.93 -6.89 -16.66
CA LEU A 468 12.50 -7.15 -15.29
C LEU A 468 13.65 -6.85 -14.31
N PRO A 469 13.36 -6.16 -13.18
CA PRO A 469 14.39 -5.83 -12.21
C PRO A 469 14.93 -7.11 -11.56
N ARG A 470 16.27 -7.18 -11.39
CA ARG A 470 16.93 -8.30 -10.69
C ARG A 470 16.60 -8.33 -9.20
N GLU A 471 16.52 -7.15 -8.59
CA GLU A 471 16.05 -6.95 -7.23
C GLU A 471 14.76 -6.15 -7.28
N VAL A 472 13.67 -6.72 -6.76
CA VAL A 472 12.35 -6.08 -6.82
C VAL A 472 12.21 -5.11 -5.66
N SER A 473 12.12 -3.82 -5.98
CA SER A 473 11.75 -2.80 -4.99
C SER A 473 10.29 -2.98 -4.55
N ARG A 474 10.06 -2.78 -3.25
CA ARG A 474 8.73 -2.73 -2.64
C ARG A 474 7.99 -1.41 -2.89
N GLY A 475 8.66 -0.42 -3.51
CA GLY A 475 8.07 0.85 -3.92
C GLY A 475 8.26 2.02 -2.93
N TYR A 476 8.69 1.76 -1.69
CA TYR A 476 8.87 2.82 -0.68
C TYR A 476 9.92 3.86 -1.09
N ARG A 477 11.02 3.40 -1.69
CA ARG A 477 12.09 4.30 -2.14
C ARG A 477 11.58 5.20 -3.25
N GLU A 478 10.95 4.61 -4.25
CA GLU A 478 10.40 5.26 -5.43
C GLU A 478 9.28 6.24 -5.06
N GLU A 479 8.44 5.88 -4.08
CA GLU A 479 7.40 6.77 -3.54
C GLU A 479 7.99 8.05 -2.96
N MET A 480 9.02 7.95 -2.12
CA MET A 480 9.66 9.11 -1.51
C MET A 480 10.47 9.94 -2.52
N GLU A 481 11.11 9.29 -3.51
CA GLU A 481 11.78 9.99 -4.61
C GLU A 481 10.79 10.78 -5.47
N HIS A 482 9.69 10.15 -5.86
CA HIS A 482 8.63 10.79 -6.63
C HIS A 482 7.89 11.88 -5.84
N PHE A 483 7.67 11.68 -4.54
CA PHE A 483 7.13 12.72 -3.67
C PHE A 483 8.06 13.94 -3.61
N ALA A 484 9.36 13.73 -3.39
CA ALA A 484 10.34 14.81 -3.42
C ALA A 484 10.38 15.54 -4.78
N TYR A 485 10.20 14.80 -5.87
CA TYR A 485 10.02 15.35 -7.22
C TYR A 485 8.82 16.27 -7.32
N CYS A 486 7.66 15.80 -6.88
CA CYS A 486 6.47 16.62 -6.86
C CYS A 486 6.68 17.89 -6.03
N VAL A 487 7.30 17.80 -4.86
CA VAL A 487 7.61 18.98 -4.01
C VAL A 487 8.50 19.98 -4.74
N LYS A 488 9.59 19.53 -5.37
CA LYS A 488 10.49 20.43 -6.11
C LYS A 488 9.79 21.13 -7.27
N MET A 489 8.98 20.40 -8.03
CA MET A 489 8.23 20.98 -9.15
C MET A 489 7.13 21.95 -8.66
N TRP A 490 6.58 21.72 -7.46
CA TRP A 490 5.59 22.61 -6.85
C TRP A 490 6.19 23.91 -6.33
N GLU A 491 7.43 23.86 -5.82
CA GLU A 491 8.16 25.01 -5.31
C GLU A 491 8.88 25.82 -6.41
N ASP A 492 9.10 25.25 -7.59
CA ASP A 492 9.66 25.97 -8.74
C ASP A 492 8.63 26.96 -9.32
N ARG A 493 8.93 28.25 -9.21
CA ARG A 493 8.06 29.34 -9.69
C ARG A 493 8.01 29.43 -11.22
N ASN A 494 8.92 28.77 -11.93
CA ASN A 494 8.91 28.74 -13.40
C ASN A 494 7.93 27.69 -13.95
N ILE A 495 7.49 26.75 -13.13
CA ILE A 495 6.54 25.70 -13.52
C ILE A 495 5.13 26.19 -13.22
N LYS A 496 4.28 26.21 -14.25
CA LYS A 496 2.89 26.63 -14.09
C LYS A 496 2.11 25.59 -13.29
N PRO A 497 1.10 25.98 -12.49
CA PRO A 497 0.31 25.04 -11.69
C PRO A 497 -0.24 23.84 -12.47
N GLU A 498 -0.68 24.05 -13.71
CA GLU A 498 -1.22 23.02 -14.60
C GLU A 498 -0.16 22.03 -15.14
N GLU A 499 1.13 22.38 -15.06
CA GLU A 499 2.26 21.56 -15.48
C GLU A 499 2.85 20.77 -14.30
N ARG A 500 2.43 21.05 -13.06
CA ARG A 500 2.95 20.39 -11.86
C ARG A 500 2.55 18.91 -11.84
N PRO A 501 3.51 17.99 -11.62
CA PRO A 501 3.21 16.58 -11.48
C PRO A 501 2.46 16.31 -10.16
N TRP A 502 1.55 15.36 -10.20
CA TRP A 502 0.82 14.89 -9.03
C TRP A 502 1.43 13.60 -8.50
N PRO A 503 1.48 13.40 -7.17
CA PRO A 503 1.75 12.09 -6.60
C PRO A 503 0.82 11.01 -7.19
N ARG A 504 1.35 9.80 -7.39
CA ARG A 504 0.56 8.71 -7.99
C ARG A 504 -0.60 8.27 -7.08
N CYS A 505 -0.39 8.35 -5.77
CA CYS A 505 -1.41 8.23 -4.74
C CYS A 505 -1.61 9.61 -4.07
N HIS A 506 -2.18 10.56 -4.80
CA HIS A 506 -2.65 11.82 -4.23
C HIS A 506 -3.97 11.61 -3.46
N GLY A 507 -4.45 12.65 -2.78
CA GLY A 507 -5.55 12.53 -1.82
C GLY A 507 -6.82 11.86 -2.35
N GLU A 508 -7.26 12.17 -3.57
CA GLU A 508 -8.46 11.61 -4.19
C GLU A 508 -8.32 10.11 -4.48
N VAL A 509 -7.14 9.67 -4.94
CA VAL A 509 -6.84 8.25 -5.15
C VAL A 509 -6.89 7.51 -3.81
N ALA A 510 -6.19 8.03 -2.80
CA ALA A 510 -6.11 7.40 -1.48
C ALA A 510 -7.45 7.41 -0.73
N MET A 511 -8.27 8.44 -0.95
CA MET A 511 -9.61 8.53 -0.37
C MET A 511 -10.51 7.44 -0.93
N ALA A 512 -10.39 7.08 -2.22
CA ALA A 512 -11.14 5.96 -2.78
C ALA A 512 -10.82 4.66 -2.03
N ASP A 513 -9.54 4.37 -1.79
CA ASP A 513 -9.11 3.19 -1.03
C ASP A 513 -9.59 3.22 0.43
N ALA A 514 -9.57 4.40 1.06
CA ALA A 514 -10.12 4.62 2.40
C ALA A 514 -11.63 4.34 2.45
N ILE A 515 -12.39 4.81 1.47
CA ILE A 515 -13.83 4.54 1.35
C ILE A 515 -14.06 3.03 1.27
N VAL A 516 -13.28 2.29 0.46
CA VAL A 516 -13.44 0.83 0.34
C VAL A 516 -13.19 0.13 1.69
N ALA A 517 -12.05 0.41 2.33
CA ALA A 517 -11.66 -0.24 3.59
C ALA A 517 -12.61 0.10 4.75
N LEU A 518 -12.98 1.38 4.89
CA LEU A 518 -13.87 1.84 5.96
C LEU A 518 -15.32 1.36 5.75
N THR A 519 -15.80 1.32 4.49
CA THR A 519 -17.13 0.77 4.19
C THR A 519 -17.21 -0.73 4.48
N ALA A 520 -16.12 -1.47 4.29
CA ALA A 520 -16.06 -2.87 4.69
C ALA A 520 -16.20 -3.04 6.22
N ASN A 521 -15.56 -2.16 7.00
CA ASN A 521 -15.79 -2.11 8.45
C ASN A 521 -17.25 -1.81 8.81
N VAL A 522 -17.92 -0.88 8.10
CA VAL A 522 -19.37 -0.61 8.25
C VAL A 522 -20.20 -1.86 7.96
N ALA A 523 -19.93 -2.51 6.83
CA ALA A 523 -20.65 -3.70 6.40
C ALA A 523 -20.51 -4.86 7.38
N MET A 524 -19.32 -5.01 7.98
CA MET A 524 -18.99 -6.06 8.93
C MET A 524 -19.60 -5.83 10.32
N ARG A 525 -19.47 -4.61 10.86
CA ARG A 525 -19.87 -4.30 12.25
C ARG A 525 -21.34 -3.89 12.37
N GLY A 526 -21.93 -3.39 11.29
CA GLY A 526 -23.26 -2.77 11.32
C GLY A 526 -23.24 -1.37 11.91
N VAL A 527 -24.39 -0.70 11.90
CA VAL A 527 -24.56 0.66 12.45
C VAL A 527 -25.70 0.61 13.45
N ASN A 528 -25.54 1.22 14.63
CA ASN A 528 -26.59 1.29 15.66
C ASN A 528 -27.22 -0.07 15.99
N GLY A 529 -26.40 -1.12 16.07
CA GLY A 529 -26.86 -2.48 16.38
C GLY A 529 -27.53 -3.23 15.21
N SER A 530 -27.49 -2.71 13.98
CA SER A 530 -28.08 -3.36 12.80
C SER A 530 -27.47 -4.72 12.45
N GLY A 531 -26.29 -5.04 12.99
CA GLY A 531 -25.48 -6.18 12.58
C GLY A 531 -24.93 -6.06 11.15
N PRO A 532 -24.19 -7.10 10.70
CA PRO A 532 -23.56 -7.11 9.38
C PRO A 532 -24.59 -7.03 8.25
N ARG A 533 -24.27 -6.30 7.17
CA ARG A 533 -25.16 -6.14 5.99
C ARG A 533 -24.38 -5.84 4.71
N ARG A 534 -25.00 -6.13 3.56
CA ARG A 534 -24.51 -5.64 2.26
C ARG A 534 -24.66 -4.12 2.19
N ILE A 535 -23.65 -3.43 1.68
CA ILE A 535 -23.67 -1.98 1.46
C ILE A 535 -23.34 -1.70 0.01
N GLU A 536 -24.17 -0.86 -0.62
CA GLU A 536 -23.93 -0.33 -1.97
C GLU A 536 -23.15 0.98 -1.88
N PHE A 537 -22.07 1.07 -2.64
CA PHE A 537 -21.26 2.27 -2.71
C PHE A 537 -21.99 3.36 -3.48
N GLN A 538 -21.95 4.57 -2.93
CA GLN A 538 -22.55 5.73 -3.56
C GLN A 538 -21.47 6.58 -4.25
N PRO A 539 -21.64 6.97 -5.53
CA PRO A 539 -20.66 7.78 -6.25
C PRO A 539 -20.26 9.08 -5.53
N GLU A 540 -21.20 9.73 -4.85
CA GLU A 540 -20.97 10.95 -4.06
C GLU A 540 -19.97 10.77 -2.90
N TRP A 541 -19.79 9.54 -2.41
CA TRP A 541 -18.77 9.28 -1.38
C TRP A 541 -17.37 9.57 -1.90
N PHE A 542 -17.14 9.34 -3.19
CA PHE A 542 -15.85 9.54 -3.87
C PHE A 542 -15.65 10.96 -4.39
N ASP A 543 -16.64 11.85 -4.29
CA ASP A 543 -16.47 13.27 -4.61
C ASP A 543 -15.84 14.00 -3.42
N ALA A 544 -14.60 14.45 -3.59
CA ALA A 544 -13.87 15.20 -2.56
C ALA A 544 -14.50 16.55 -2.20
N ASN A 545 -15.36 17.09 -3.07
CA ASN A 545 -16.04 18.36 -2.83
C ASN A 545 -17.34 18.22 -2.01
N ASP A 546 -17.92 17.02 -1.96
CA ASP A 546 -19.13 16.76 -1.17
C ASP A 546 -18.76 16.30 0.24
N LEU A 547 -18.62 17.23 1.18
CA LEU A 547 -18.22 16.91 2.56
C LEU A 547 -19.29 16.16 3.36
N ASN A 548 -20.53 16.08 2.86
CA ASN A 548 -21.68 15.57 3.63
C ASN A 548 -22.05 14.14 3.24
N SER A 549 -21.77 13.74 1.99
CA SER A 549 -21.98 12.38 1.53
C SER A 549 -20.85 11.45 1.98
N LEU A 550 -21.17 10.61 2.97
CA LEU A 550 -20.20 9.79 3.70
C LEU A 550 -20.78 8.38 3.96
N PRO A 551 -20.04 7.28 3.70
CA PRO A 551 -20.48 5.92 4.06
C PRO A 551 -20.63 5.72 5.58
N ASP A 552 -19.93 6.56 6.32
CA ASP A 552 -19.70 6.56 7.75
C ASP A 552 -20.44 7.71 8.46
N ALA A 553 -21.40 8.37 7.78
CA ALA A 553 -22.22 9.44 8.38
C ALA A 553 -22.87 9.03 9.72
N HIS A 554 -23.11 7.73 9.90
CA HIS A 554 -23.69 7.14 11.10
C HIS A 554 -22.66 6.54 12.08
N MET A 555 -21.34 6.65 11.81
CA MET A 555 -20.24 6.07 12.60
C MET A 555 -19.56 7.03 13.56
N LYS A 556 -20.19 8.17 13.88
CA LYS A 556 -19.63 9.19 14.78
C LYS A 556 -19.15 8.62 16.13
N GLU A 557 -19.63 7.43 16.50
CA GLU A 557 -19.35 6.76 17.77
C GLU A 557 -18.01 6.01 17.84
N TRP A 558 -17.36 5.70 16.71
CA TRP A 558 -16.18 4.80 16.72
C TRP A 558 -14.83 5.52 16.56
N GLY A 559 -14.84 6.74 16.04
CA GLY A 559 -13.62 7.53 15.84
C GLY A 559 -13.38 8.56 16.92
N PRO A 560 -12.16 9.12 17.01
CA PRO A 560 -11.96 10.31 17.82
C PRO A 560 -12.85 11.44 17.28
N PRO A 561 -13.35 12.34 18.15
CA PRO A 561 -13.98 13.57 17.68
C PRO A 561 -12.98 14.32 16.78
N PHE A 562 -13.50 14.84 15.67
CA PHE A 562 -12.75 15.63 14.70
C PHE A 562 -13.46 16.96 14.56
N ASP A 563 -13.04 17.91 15.40
CA ASP A 563 -13.55 19.28 15.47
C ASP A 563 -12.71 20.23 14.62
#